data_AF-A0A258UUG0-F1
#
_entry.id   AF-A0A258UUG0-F1
#
_cell.length_a   1.000
_cell.length_b   1.000
_cell.length_c   1.000
_cell.angle_alpha   90.00
_cell.angle_beta   90.00
_cell.angle_gamma   90.00
#
_symmetry.space_group_name_H-M   'P 1'
#
loop_
_entity.id
_entity.type
_entity.pdbx_description
1 polymer ?
#
loop_
_entity_poly.entity_id
_entity_poly.type
_entity_poly.pdbx_seq_one_letter_code
_entity_poly.pdbx_strand_id
1 'polypeptide(L)'
;MFFNKKTSPSNGRIQAEPSEKALHGASLVREAWWLGLVLVGAYLAVILITYSPQDPSWSHMASEGASVDNAGGSVGAWVSDMLLYLFGFSAWWWVVLAFYGMWLVYKRLGST
;
A
#
# COMPACT_ATOMS: atom_id res chain seq x y z
N MET A 1 60.61 33.56 -1.52
CA MET A 1 59.56 32.76 -0.84
C MET A 1 58.23 33.30 -1.31
N PHE A 2 57.64 32.72 -2.36
CA PHE A 2 56.37 33.18 -2.94
C PHE A 2 55.38 32.02 -2.90
N PHE A 3 54.47 32.03 -1.93
CA PHE A 3 53.36 31.08 -1.87
C PHE A 3 52.17 31.66 -2.64
N ASN A 4 51.97 31.15 -3.85
CA ASN A 4 50.77 31.39 -4.64
C ASN A 4 49.64 30.50 -4.10
N LYS A 5 48.71 31.06 -3.32
CA LYS A 5 47.44 30.40 -3.01
C LYS A 5 46.55 30.46 -4.26
N LYS A 6 46.51 29.36 -5.03
CA LYS A 6 45.43 29.16 -6.00
C LYS A 6 44.13 29.05 -5.21
N THR A 7 43.26 30.05 -5.35
CA THR A 7 41.89 30.00 -4.86
C THR A 7 41.17 28.87 -5.58
N SER A 8 40.66 27.90 -4.82
CA SER A 8 39.79 26.86 -5.36
C SER A 8 38.45 27.49 -5.74
N PRO A 9 37.92 27.29 -6.95
CA PRO A 9 36.60 27.81 -7.30
C PRO A 9 35.56 27.07 -6.45
N SER A 10 34.77 27.82 -5.68
CA SER A 10 33.63 27.28 -4.96
C SER A 10 32.64 26.73 -5.98
N ASN A 11 32.57 25.41 -6.09
CA ASN A 11 31.71 24.71 -7.03
C ASN A 11 30.25 24.74 -6.54
N GLY A 12 29.61 25.91 -6.64
CA GLY A 12 28.22 26.17 -6.23
C GLY A 12 27.16 25.52 -7.13
N ARG A 13 27.51 24.48 -7.89
CA ARG A 13 26.58 23.75 -8.79
C ARG A 13 26.02 22.46 -8.20
N ILE A 14 26.46 22.03 -7.02
CA ILE A 14 25.92 20.83 -6.32
C ILE A 14 25.62 21.15 -4.85
N GLN A 15 24.86 22.22 -4.60
CA GLN A 15 24.12 22.40 -3.35
C GLN A 15 22.77 23.02 -3.71
N ALA A 16 21.98 22.32 -4.52
CA ALA A 16 20.55 22.55 -4.49
C ALA A 16 20.06 21.89 -3.20
N GLU A 17 20.06 22.64 -2.10
CA GLU A 17 19.33 22.28 -0.88
C GLU A 17 17.95 21.79 -1.32
N PRO A 18 17.54 20.55 -0.97
CA PRO A 18 16.23 20.05 -1.37
C PRO A 18 15.20 21.04 -0.84
N SER A 19 14.48 21.70 -1.74
CA SER A 19 13.44 22.68 -1.40
C SER A 19 12.61 22.16 -0.23
N GLU A 20 12.53 22.92 0.88
CA GLU A 20 11.80 22.48 2.09
C GLU A 20 10.38 21.97 1.77
N LYS A 21 9.75 22.52 0.72
CA LYS A 21 8.43 22.08 0.24
C LYS A 21 8.43 20.65 -0.31
N ALA A 22 9.53 20.23 -0.95
CA ALA A 22 9.70 18.86 -1.44
C ALA A 22 9.89 17.86 -0.29
N LEU A 23 10.56 18.27 0.79
CA LEU A 23 10.74 17.44 1.99
C LEU A 23 9.42 17.21 2.73
N HIS A 24 8.63 18.28 2.93
CA HIS A 24 7.29 18.19 3.52
C HIS A 24 6.29 17.45 2.61
N GLY A 25 6.35 17.65 1.29
CA GLY A 25 5.52 16.89 0.35
C GLY A 25 5.78 15.38 0.41
N ALA A 26 7.06 14.99 0.53
CA ALA A 26 7.45 13.59 0.63
C ALA A 26 6.99 12.92 1.94
N SER A 27 6.92 13.65 3.06
CA SER A 27 6.36 13.10 4.30
C SER A 27 4.85 12.87 4.19
N LEU A 28 4.11 13.83 3.62
CA LEU A 28 2.66 13.72 3.44
C LEU A 28 2.26 12.58 2.48
N VAL A 29 2.98 12.42 1.37
CA VAL A 29 2.74 11.29 0.45
C VAL A 29 2.99 9.97 1.16
N ARG A 30 4.05 9.88 1.97
CA ARG A 30 4.36 8.67 2.72
C ARG A 30 3.29 8.38 3.78
N GLU A 31 2.78 9.39 4.48
CA GLU A 31 1.68 9.25 5.44
C GLU A 31 0.39 8.76 4.76
N ALA A 32 0.02 9.38 3.63
CA ALA A 32 -1.14 8.97 2.84
C ALA A 32 -1.01 7.53 2.32
N TRP A 33 0.21 7.11 1.97
CA TRP A 33 0.47 5.75 1.51
C TRP A 33 0.12 4.68 2.56
N TRP A 34 0.47 4.93 3.83
CA TRP A 34 0.16 3.99 4.92
C TRP A 34 -1.34 3.90 5.20
N LEU A 35 -2.05 5.03 5.16
CA LEU A 35 -3.51 5.04 5.27
C LEU A 35 -4.17 4.25 4.14
N GLY A 36 -3.68 4.43 2.91
CA GLY A 36 -4.13 3.64 1.77
C GLY A 36 -3.89 2.14 1.97
N LEU A 37 -2.70 1.76 2.44
CA LEU A 37 -2.35 0.36 2.72
C LEU A 37 -3.28 -0.28 3.76
N VAL A 38 -3.67 0.46 4.79
CA VAL A 38 -4.61 0.00 5.83
C VAL A 38 -6.00 -0.18 5.25
N LEU A 39 -6.48 0.79 4.46
CA LEU A 39 -7.79 0.71 3.83
C LEU A 39 -7.86 -0.48 2.88
N VAL A 40 -6.82 -0.69 2.08
CA VAL A 40 -6.71 -1.86 1.19
C VAL A 40 -6.65 -3.16 1.99
N GLY A 41 -5.85 -3.23 3.06
CA GLY A 41 -5.76 -4.42 3.91
C GLY A 41 -7.08 -4.77 4.59
N ALA A 42 -7.81 -3.76 5.09
CA ALA A 42 -9.14 -3.94 5.68
C ALA A 42 -10.16 -4.39 4.63
N TYR A 43 -10.15 -3.78 3.44
CA TYR A 43 -11.01 -4.22 2.34
C TYR A 43 -10.72 -5.66 1.94
N LEU A 44 -9.44 -6.04 1.79
CA LEU A 44 -9.03 -7.42 1.52
C LEU A 44 -9.53 -8.40 2.59
N ALA A 45 -9.44 -8.02 3.87
CA ALA A 45 -9.94 -8.83 4.97
C ALA A 45 -11.45 -9.06 4.85
N VAL A 46 -12.22 -7.99 4.61
CA VAL A 46 -13.68 -8.07 4.46
C VAL A 46 -14.05 -9.01 3.32
N ILE A 47 -13.49 -8.81 2.12
CA ILE A 47 -13.87 -9.62 0.95
C ILE A 47 -13.44 -11.08 1.07
N LEU A 48 -12.35 -11.39 1.79
CA LEU A 48 -11.91 -12.77 2.05
C LEU A 48 -12.75 -13.45 3.13
N ILE A 49 -13.14 -12.72 4.18
CA ILE A 49 -14.05 -13.23 5.23
C ILE A 49 -15.42 -13.53 4.64
N THR A 50 -15.93 -12.64 3.79
CA THR A 50 -17.27 -12.76 3.19
C THR A 50 -17.24 -13.42 1.82
N TYR A 51 -16.20 -14.20 1.50
CA TYR A 51 -16.13 -14.90 0.22
C TYR A 51 -17.21 -15.98 0.14
N SER A 52 -18.00 -15.96 -0.94
CA SER A 52 -18.99 -16.99 -1.26
C SER A 52 -18.68 -17.61 -2.62
N PRO A 53 -18.54 -18.94 -2.73
CA PRO A 53 -18.40 -19.62 -4.02
C PRO A 53 -19.63 -19.49 -4.94
N GLN A 54 -20.76 -19.01 -4.40
CA GLN A 54 -21.98 -18.78 -5.17
C GLN A 54 -22.01 -17.40 -5.83
N ASP A 55 -21.05 -16.53 -5.49
CA ASP A 55 -20.96 -15.20 -6.09
C ASP A 55 -20.50 -15.31 -7.56
N PRO A 56 -21.04 -14.47 -8.47
CA PRO A 56 -20.51 -14.33 -9.82
C PRO A 56 -19.04 -13.88 -9.80
N SER A 57 -18.15 -14.78 -10.23
CA SER A 57 -16.71 -14.51 -10.32
C SER A 57 -16.13 -15.05 -11.63
N TRP A 58 -14.83 -14.87 -11.85
CA TRP A 58 -14.18 -15.40 -13.05
C TRP A 58 -14.14 -16.95 -13.01
N SER A 59 -13.83 -17.55 -11.86
CA SER A 59 -13.76 -19.01 -11.75
C SER A 59 -15.12 -19.67 -11.53
N HIS A 60 -16.10 -18.95 -10.96
CA HIS A 60 -17.46 -19.44 -10.72
C HIS A 60 -18.44 -18.84 -11.71
N MET A 61 -18.99 -19.69 -12.59
CA MET A 61 -20.09 -19.30 -13.47
C MET A 61 -21.36 -19.13 -12.63
N ALA A 62 -21.76 -17.89 -12.37
CA ALA A 62 -23.04 -17.62 -11.74
C ALA A 62 -24.21 -17.98 -12.64
N SER A 63 -25.29 -18.46 -12.01
CA SER A 63 -26.59 -18.59 -12.65
C SER A 63 -27.17 -17.20 -12.97
N GLU A 64 -27.91 -17.08 -14.09
CA GLU A 64 -28.57 -15.83 -14.46
C GLU A 64 -29.45 -15.32 -13.30
N GLY A 65 -29.11 -14.16 -12.74
CA GLY A 65 -29.83 -13.55 -11.62
C GLY A 65 -29.26 -13.80 -10.21
N ALA A 66 -28.08 -14.40 -10.08
CA ALA A 66 -27.43 -14.60 -8.77
C ALA A 66 -27.12 -13.25 -8.08
N SER A 67 -27.53 -13.12 -6.81
CA SER A 67 -27.16 -12.00 -5.95
C SER A 67 -25.72 -12.14 -5.48
N VAL A 68 -25.04 -11.00 -5.27
CA VAL A 68 -23.69 -10.99 -4.70
C VAL A 68 -23.79 -10.89 -3.18
N ASP A 69 -23.28 -11.90 -2.49
CA ASP A 69 -23.26 -11.99 -1.03
C ASP A 69 -21.96 -11.39 -0.45
N ASN A 70 -20.89 -11.25 -1.24
CA ASN A 70 -19.67 -10.60 -0.80
C ASN A 70 -19.92 -9.15 -0.35
N ALA A 71 -19.45 -8.79 0.84
CA ALA A 71 -19.62 -7.43 1.37
C ALA A 71 -18.85 -6.36 0.57
N GLY A 72 -17.83 -6.74 -0.22
CA GLY A 72 -17.19 -5.88 -1.22
C GLY A 72 -17.93 -5.81 -2.56
N GLY A 73 -19.15 -6.37 -2.64
CA GLY A 73 -19.94 -6.45 -3.86
C GLY A 73 -19.25 -7.25 -4.97
N SER A 74 -19.62 -6.98 -6.22
CA SER A 74 -19.11 -7.73 -7.38
C SER A 74 -17.58 -7.66 -7.51
N VAL A 75 -16.99 -6.50 -7.17
CA VAL A 75 -15.53 -6.33 -7.19
C VAL A 75 -14.88 -7.20 -6.12
N GLY A 76 -15.44 -7.22 -4.91
CA GLY A 76 -14.96 -8.07 -3.82
C GLY A 76 -15.02 -9.55 -4.16
N ALA A 77 -16.13 -10.01 -4.75
CA ALA A 77 -16.29 -11.39 -5.22
C ALA A 77 -15.20 -11.78 -6.24
N TRP A 78 -14.96 -10.94 -7.26
CA TRP A 78 -13.91 -11.19 -8.25
C TRP A 78 -12.50 -11.21 -7.66
N VAL A 79 -12.17 -10.21 -6.83
CA VAL A 79 -10.83 -10.08 -6.27
C VAL A 79 -10.53 -11.21 -5.30
N SER A 80 -11.46 -11.53 -4.39
CA SER A 80 -11.31 -12.64 -3.44
C SER A 80 -11.19 -14.00 -4.13
N ASP A 81 -11.99 -14.23 -5.19
CA ASP A 81 -11.91 -15.44 -6.01
C ASP A 81 -10.53 -15.59 -6.66
N MET A 82 -10.01 -14.53 -7.30
CA MET A 82 -8.67 -14.58 -7.91
C MET A 82 -7.56 -14.79 -6.88
N LEU A 83 -7.64 -14.13 -5.73
CA LEU A 83 -6.65 -14.28 -4.65
C LEU A 83 -6.65 -15.69 -4.09
N LEU A 84 -7.83 -16.27 -3.84
CA LEU A 84 -7.95 -17.64 -3.35
C LEU A 84 -7.59 -18.67 -4.44
N TYR A 85 -7.88 -18.39 -5.70
CA TYR A 85 -7.50 -19.26 -6.81
C TYR A 85 -5.97 -19.33 -7.00
N LEU A 86 -5.29 -18.18 -6.93
CA LEU A 86 -3.83 -18.11 -7.13
C LEU A 86 -3.03 -18.54 -5.89
N PHE A 87 -3.46 -18.12 -4.70
CA PHE A 87 -2.69 -18.27 -3.46
C PHE A 87 -3.34 -19.22 -2.44
N GLY A 88 -4.61 -19.56 -2.60
CA GLY A 88 -5.38 -20.34 -1.62
C GLY A 88 -5.39 -19.65 -0.26
N PHE A 89 -5.22 -20.45 0.80
CA PHE A 89 -5.14 -19.95 2.17
C PHE A 89 -4.01 -18.92 2.38
N SER A 90 -2.97 -18.93 1.54
CA SER A 90 -1.88 -17.96 1.63
C SER A 90 -2.30 -16.53 1.28
N ALA A 91 -3.49 -16.32 0.68
CA ALA A 91 -4.04 -14.98 0.43
C ALA A 91 -4.15 -14.14 1.71
N TRP A 92 -4.38 -14.78 2.86
CA TRP A 92 -4.49 -14.11 4.16
C TRP A 92 -3.19 -13.43 4.60
N TRP A 93 -2.03 -13.83 4.08
CA TRP A 93 -0.77 -13.15 4.38
C TRP A 93 -0.75 -11.71 3.90
N TRP A 94 -1.44 -11.37 2.81
CA TRP A 94 -1.55 -9.98 2.34
C TRP A 94 -2.26 -9.09 3.36
N VAL A 95 -3.30 -9.61 4.00
CA VAL A 95 -4.02 -8.93 5.09
C VAL A 95 -3.09 -8.75 6.29
N VAL A 96 -2.41 -9.83 6.72
CA VAL A 96 -1.48 -9.79 7.86
C VAL A 96 -0.34 -8.79 7.61
N LEU A 97 0.25 -8.78 6.42
CA LEU A 97 1.32 -7.85 6.05
C LEU A 97 0.85 -6.39 6.07
N ALA A 98 -0.37 -6.12 5.63
CA ALA A 98 -0.95 -4.78 5.68
C ALA A 98 -1.07 -4.27 7.13
N PHE A 99 -1.62 -5.10 8.03
CA PHE A 99 -1.73 -4.76 9.45
C PHE A 99 -0.38 -4.74 10.17
N TYR A 100 0.55 -5.60 9.81
CA TYR A 100 1.91 -5.59 10.35
C TYR A 100 2.66 -4.31 9.96
N GLY A 101 2.53 -3.86 8.71
CA GLY A 101 3.06 -2.58 8.25
C GLY A 101 2.53 -1.41 9.09
N MET A 102 1.22 -1.39 9.36
CA MET A 102 0.59 -0.40 10.24
C MET A 102 1.18 -0.42 11.66
N TRP A 103 1.34 -1.60 12.24
CA TRP A 103 1.94 -1.75 13.58
C TRP A 103 3.35 -1.18 13.66
N LEU A 104 4.19 -1.41 12.64
CA LEU A 104 5.53 -0.84 12.57
C LEU A 104 5.51 0.69 12.52
N VAL A 105 4.56 1.28 11.79
CA VAL A 105 4.39 2.74 11.74
C VAL A 105 3.95 3.29 13.09
N TYR A 106 2.97 2.65 13.73
CA TYR A 106 2.53 3.02 15.06
C TYR A 106 3.69 3.05 16.06
N LYS A 107 4.58 2.05 16.01
CA LYS A 107 5.79 2.03 16.85
C LYS A 107 6.75 3.18 16.56
N ARG A 108 6.89 3.62 15.31
CA ARG A 108 7.75 4.77 14.96
C ARG A 108 7.17 6.09 15.48
N LEU A 109 5.85 6.23 15.47
CA LEU A 109 5.16 7.43 15.95
C LEU A 109 5.18 7.52 17.48
N GLY A 110 5.06 6.40 18.19
CA GLY A 110 5.14 6.36 19.65
C GLY A 110 6.54 6.53 20.24
N SER A 111 7.58 6.56 19.40
CA SER A 111 8.99 6.71 19.83
C SER A 111 9.61 8.08 19.55
N THR A 112 8.81 9.04 19.07
CA THR A 112 9.24 10.45 18.87
C THR A 112 8.66 11.31 19.98
#